data_AF-A0A2U1KKY7-F1
#
_entry.id   AF-A0A2U1KKY7-F1
#
_cell.length_a   1.000
_cell.length_b   1.000
_cell.length_c   1.000
_cell.angle_alpha   90.00
_cell.angle_beta   90.00
_cell.angle_gamma   90.00
#
_symmetry.space_group_name_H-M   'P 1'
#
loop_
_entity.id
_entity.type
_entity.pdbx_description
1 polymer ?
#
loop_
_entity_poly.entity_id
_entity_poly.type
_entity_poly.pdbx_seq_one_letter_code
_entity_poly.pdbx_strand_id
1 'polypeptide(L)'
;MNSTPHDSTQIQNDDISGETSVRIIPGPVGVYQRAKIRKIADTREGRDVSTDTTQEYMRKVVADVGFDDDFTRGPWLSAVDYANANGWVVNGCLGDIKSHIKKGKVDLVLAIIKSCTPNALGDLTVTLKDLSGSLSGTIHHKIINEGGYGKDINVGAALILRNVSVFSPKSGH
;
A
#
# COMPACT_ATOMS: atom_id res chain seq x y z
N MET A 1 -21.74 -23.07 -54.94
CA MET A 1 -22.26 -22.20 -53.87
C MET A 1 -21.85 -22.84 -52.54
N ASN A 2 -20.70 -22.42 -52.00
CA ASN A 2 -20.26 -22.83 -50.66
C ASN A 2 -20.34 -21.58 -49.77
N SER A 3 -21.27 -21.59 -48.81
CA SER A 3 -21.47 -20.52 -47.85
C SER A 3 -20.64 -20.81 -46.61
N THR A 4 -19.65 -19.96 -46.33
CA THR A 4 -18.90 -19.86 -45.09
C THR A 4 -19.80 -19.45 -43.92
N PRO A 5 -19.66 -20.03 -42.71
CA PRO A 5 -20.17 -19.42 -41.50
C PRO A 5 -19.12 -18.46 -40.92
N HIS A 6 -19.49 -17.18 -40.86
CA HIS A 6 -18.91 -16.23 -39.92
C HIS A 6 -19.30 -16.66 -38.49
N ASP A 7 -18.34 -16.77 -37.58
CA ASP A 7 -18.63 -16.64 -36.16
C ASP A 7 -17.67 -15.60 -35.56
N SER A 8 -18.21 -14.39 -35.40
CA SER A 8 -17.51 -13.23 -34.91
C SER A 8 -17.35 -13.36 -33.40
N THR A 9 -16.14 -13.62 -32.93
CA THR A 9 -15.78 -13.54 -31.51
C THR A 9 -15.74 -12.06 -31.08
N GLN A 10 -16.90 -11.49 -30.76
CA GLN A 10 -16.97 -10.16 -30.16
C GLN A 10 -16.86 -10.31 -28.64
N ILE A 11 -15.63 -10.25 -28.12
CA ILE A 11 -15.38 -10.02 -26.70
C ILE A 11 -15.85 -8.60 -26.42
N GLN A 12 -17.02 -8.46 -25.78
CA GLN A 12 -17.45 -7.20 -25.20
C GLN A 12 -16.46 -6.84 -24.09
N ASN A 13 -15.56 -5.93 -24.42
CA ASN A 13 -14.81 -5.17 -23.43
C ASN A 13 -15.82 -4.19 -22.82
N ASP A 14 -16.40 -4.56 -21.68
CA ASP A 14 -17.13 -3.61 -20.85
C ASP A 14 -16.10 -2.65 -20.24
N ASP A 15 -15.90 -1.52 -20.93
CA ASP A 15 -15.29 -0.30 -20.41
C ASP A 15 -16.06 0.13 -19.15
N ILE A 16 -15.54 -0.20 -17.97
CA ILE A 16 -15.96 0.43 -16.71
C ILE A 16 -14.95 1.52 -16.38
N SER A 17 -15.01 2.58 -17.20
CA SER A 17 -14.58 3.91 -16.80
C SER A 17 -15.67 4.49 -15.89
N GLY A 18 -15.49 4.32 -14.58
CA GLY A 18 -16.34 4.94 -13.58
C GLY A 18 -15.91 4.54 -12.18
N GLU A 19 -15.35 5.48 -11.42
CA GLU A 19 -15.13 5.35 -9.98
C GLU A 19 -16.45 5.03 -9.28
N THR A 20 -16.76 3.74 -9.16
CA THR A 20 -17.76 3.24 -8.23
C THR A 20 -16.99 2.63 -7.08
N SER A 21 -17.14 3.20 -5.89
CA SER A 21 -16.62 2.59 -4.67
C SER A 21 -17.30 1.23 -4.50
N VAL A 22 -16.59 0.15 -4.87
CA VAL A 22 -17.13 -1.21 -4.76
C VAL A 22 -17.40 -1.46 -3.27
N ARG A 23 -18.68 -1.58 -2.91
CA ARG A 23 -19.11 -1.85 -1.54
C ARG A 23 -18.68 -3.28 -1.19
N ILE A 24 -17.63 -3.43 -0.40
CA ILE A 24 -17.10 -4.74 0.02
C ILE A 24 -18.01 -5.31 1.11
N ILE A 25 -18.54 -6.51 0.88
CA ILE A 25 -19.44 -7.19 1.82
C ILE A 25 -18.61 -7.79 2.97
N PRO A 26 -18.92 -7.53 4.25
CA PRO A 26 -18.17 -8.17 5.35
C PRO A 26 -18.31 -9.70 5.31
N GLY A 27 -17.23 -10.41 5.60
CA GLY A 27 -17.17 -11.88 5.60
C GLY A 27 -16.47 -12.47 4.37
N PRO A 28 -16.59 -13.80 4.16
CA PRO A 28 -15.83 -14.54 3.13
C PRO A 28 -16.01 -14.00 1.70
N VAL A 29 -17.20 -13.47 1.40
CA VAL A 29 -17.52 -12.88 0.09
C VAL A 29 -16.73 -11.59 -0.15
N GLY A 30 -16.56 -10.73 0.86
CA GLY A 30 -15.76 -9.51 0.73
C GLY A 30 -14.28 -9.78 0.56
N VAL A 31 -13.77 -10.85 1.17
CA VAL A 31 -12.39 -11.29 0.97
C VAL A 31 -12.16 -11.66 -0.50
N TYR A 32 -13.11 -12.38 -1.12
CA TYR A 32 -13.07 -12.67 -2.55
C TYR A 32 -13.17 -11.41 -3.42
N GLN A 33 -14.09 -10.50 -3.11
CA GLN A 33 -14.22 -9.23 -3.85
C GLN A 33 -12.91 -8.43 -3.80
N ARG A 34 -12.30 -8.35 -2.62
CA ARG A 34 -11.04 -7.64 -2.39
C ARG A 34 -9.89 -8.30 -3.17
N ALA A 35 -9.82 -9.63 -3.17
CA ALA A 35 -8.87 -10.38 -3.98
C ALA A 35 -9.01 -10.16 -5.49
N LYS A 36 -10.25 -10.16 -6.00
CA LYS A 36 -10.51 -9.95 -7.44
C LYS A 36 -10.10 -8.55 -7.89
N ILE A 37 -10.45 -7.52 -7.10
CA ILE A 37 -10.03 -6.13 -7.38
C ILE A 37 -8.50 -6.02 -7.35
N ARG A 38 -7.84 -6.70 -6.41
CA ARG A 38 -6.37 -6.72 -6.29
C ARG A 38 -5.70 -7.32 -7.52
N LYS A 39 -6.17 -8.48 -8.02
CA LYS A 39 -5.64 -9.11 -9.25
C LYS A 39 -5.66 -8.15 -10.45
N ILE A 40 -6.76 -7.40 -10.60
CA ILE A 40 -6.90 -6.40 -11.66
C ILE A 40 -5.90 -5.26 -11.46
N ALA A 41 -5.73 -4.79 -10.22
CA ALA A 41 -4.77 -3.74 -9.89
C ALA A 41 -3.31 -4.15 -10.12
N ASP A 42 -2.92 -5.39 -9.82
CA ASP A 42 -1.55 -5.88 -10.04
C ASP A 42 -1.25 -6.07 -11.54
N THR A 43 -2.26 -6.41 -12.34
CA THR A 43 -2.12 -6.58 -13.80
C THR A 43 -1.85 -5.24 -14.50
N ARG A 44 -2.38 -4.13 -13.98
CA ARG A 44 -2.16 -2.78 -14.52
C ARG A 44 -0.76 -2.22 -14.23
N GLU A 45 -0.07 -2.76 -13.22
CA GLU A 45 1.30 -2.37 -12.83
C GLU A 45 2.37 -3.13 -13.61
N GLY A 46 2.00 -3.94 -14.61
CA GLY A 46 2.93 -4.56 -15.56
C GLY A 46 3.78 -5.69 -14.99
N ARG A 47 3.37 -6.31 -13.87
CA ARG A 47 4.03 -7.51 -13.33
C ARG A 47 3.41 -8.77 -13.94
N ASP A 48 4.26 -9.77 -14.19
CA ASP A 48 3.90 -11.08 -14.73
C ASP A 48 2.69 -11.68 -14.00
N VAL A 49 1.72 -12.18 -14.78
CA VAL A 49 0.46 -12.73 -14.28
C VAL A 49 0.82 -13.89 -13.37
N SER A 50 0.53 -13.76 -12.06
CA SER A 50 0.67 -14.89 -11.14
C SER A 50 -0.04 -16.12 -11.72
N THR A 51 0.75 -17.16 -12.00
CA THR A 51 0.32 -18.47 -12.50
C THR A 51 -0.42 -19.30 -11.44
N ASP A 52 -0.67 -18.74 -10.26
CA ASP A 52 -1.45 -19.41 -9.23
C ASP A 52 -2.89 -19.60 -9.72
N THR A 53 -3.33 -20.86 -9.78
CA THR A 53 -4.74 -21.17 -10.09
C THR A 53 -5.65 -20.53 -9.05
N THR A 54 -6.85 -20.11 -9.47
CA THR A 54 -7.85 -19.47 -8.58
C THR A 54 -8.05 -20.24 -7.27
N GLN A 55 -7.94 -21.57 -7.29
CA GLN A 55 -8.09 -22.41 -6.09
C GLN A 55 -6.87 -22.42 -5.16
N GLU A 56 -5.65 -22.35 -5.68
CA GLU A 56 -4.43 -22.31 -4.87
C GLU A 56 -4.30 -20.98 -4.12
N TYR A 57 -4.69 -19.90 -4.79
CA TYR A 57 -4.84 -18.59 -4.18
C TYR A 57 -5.91 -18.60 -3.08
N MET A 58 -7.07 -19.23 -3.33
CA MET A 58 -8.13 -19.37 -2.31
C MET A 58 -7.66 -20.14 -1.06
N ARG A 59 -6.85 -21.20 -1.21
CA ARG A 59 -6.29 -21.92 -0.06
C ARG A 59 -5.35 -21.06 0.78
N LYS A 60 -4.49 -20.25 0.15
CA LYS A 60 -3.59 -19.31 0.84
C LYS A 60 -4.40 -18.22 1.59
N VAL A 61 -5.41 -17.65 0.93
CA VAL A 61 -6.23 -16.56 1.48
C VAL A 61 -7.15 -17.01 2.63
N VAL A 62 -7.66 -18.24 2.59
CA VAL A 62 -8.51 -18.78 3.67
C VAL A 62 -7.67 -19.25 4.87
N ALA A 63 -6.47 -19.79 4.63
CA ALA A 63 -5.55 -20.17 5.70
C ALA A 63 -4.96 -18.95 6.43
N ASP A 64 -4.79 -17.84 5.72
CA ASP A 64 -4.25 -16.61 6.27
C ASP A 64 -5.37 -15.58 6.52
N VAL A 65 -6.11 -15.78 7.62
CA VAL A 65 -7.00 -14.78 8.20
C VAL A 65 -6.11 -13.66 8.79
N GLY A 66 -5.46 -12.89 7.93
CA GLY A 66 -4.46 -11.91 8.34
C GLY A 66 -3.40 -11.51 7.31
N PHE A 67 -3.45 -11.98 6.05
CA PHE A 67 -2.40 -11.74 5.05
C PHE A 67 -2.09 -10.24 4.89
N ASP A 68 -1.00 -9.79 5.54
CA ASP A 68 -0.43 -8.46 5.38
C ASP A 68 0.56 -8.53 4.22
N ASP A 69 0.01 -8.60 3.00
CA ASP A 69 0.76 -8.68 1.75
C ASP A 69 1.60 -7.43 1.48
N ASP A 70 1.34 -6.33 2.17
CA ASP A 70 2.01 -5.04 2.02
C ASP A 70 3.54 -5.16 1.88
N PHE A 71 4.18 -6.04 2.65
CA PHE A 71 5.65 -6.22 2.62
C PHE A 71 6.18 -7.14 1.52
N THR A 72 5.29 -7.70 0.72
CA THR A 72 5.60 -8.51 -0.47
C THR A 72 5.18 -7.82 -1.77
N ARG A 73 4.53 -6.65 -1.66
CA ARG A 73 3.98 -5.91 -2.80
C ARG A 73 4.99 -4.94 -3.42
N GLY A 74 4.70 -4.55 -4.65
CA GLY A 74 5.53 -3.66 -5.47
C GLY A 74 6.03 -2.41 -4.74
N PRO A 75 5.15 -1.60 -4.11
CA PRO A 75 5.58 -0.37 -3.44
C PRO A 75 6.65 -0.60 -2.37
N TRP A 76 6.46 -1.60 -1.49
CA TRP A 76 7.43 -1.92 -0.44
C TRP A 76 8.75 -2.41 -1.03
N LEU A 77 8.70 -3.39 -1.94
CA LEU A 77 9.89 -3.96 -2.55
C LEU A 77 10.70 -2.88 -3.29
N SER A 78 10.03 -2.03 -4.07
CA SER A 78 10.66 -0.91 -4.76
C SER A 78 11.32 0.08 -3.80
N ALA A 79 10.70 0.38 -2.66
CA ALA A 79 11.29 1.26 -1.65
C ALA A 79 12.53 0.65 -0.99
N VAL A 80 12.50 -0.65 -0.71
CA VAL A 80 13.65 -1.41 -0.18
C VAL A 80 14.78 -1.44 -1.20
N ASP A 81 14.51 -1.79 -2.46
CA ASP A 81 15.50 -1.83 -3.53
C ASP A 81 16.13 -0.45 -3.77
N TYR A 82 15.32 0.61 -3.74
CA TYR A 82 15.80 1.98 -3.85
C TYR A 82 16.72 2.34 -2.67
N ALA A 83 16.34 2.02 -1.43
CA ALA A 83 17.19 2.27 -0.26
C ALA A 83 18.53 1.50 -0.36
N ASN A 84 18.49 0.23 -0.77
CA ASN A 84 19.65 -0.62 -0.96
C ASN A 84 20.59 -0.09 -2.06
N ALA A 85 20.04 0.34 -3.20
CA ALA A 85 20.80 0.91 -4.31
C ALA A 85 21.54 2.21 -3.90
N ASN A 86 21.00 2.94 -2.93
CA ASN A 86 21.63 4.13 -2.36
C ASN A 86 22.55 3.83 -1.16
N GLY A 87 22.73 2.55 -0.79
CA GLY A 87 23.54 2.13 0.35
C GLY A 87 22.97 2.54 1.71
N TRP A 88 21.67 2.82 1.80
CA TRP A 88 21.06 3.22 3.06
C TRP A 88 20.68 2.01 3.90
N VAL A 89 21.08 2.04 5.18
CA VAL A 89 20.72 1.02 6.15
C VAL A 89 19.44 1.45 6.86
N VAL A 90 18.37 0.67 6.71
CA VAL A 90 17.14 0.86 7.49
C VAL A 90 17.45 0.53 8.95
N ASN A 91 17.38 1.55 9.81
CA ASN A 91 17.77 1.43 11.22
C ASN A 91 16.63 1.88 12.14
N GLY A 92 15.42 2.11 11.63
CA GLY A 92 14.27 2.55 12.41
C GLY A 92 13.08 1.64 12.23
N CYS A 93 12.52 1.19 13.34
CA CYS A 93 11.29 0.41 13.41
C CYS A 93 10.20 1.25 14.09
N LEU A 94 8.98 1.29 13.55
CA LEU A 94 7.87 2.06 14.09
C LEU A 94 7.42 1.56 15.48
N GLY A 95 7.40 0.24 15.68
CA GLY A 95 6.92 -0.40 16.90
C GLY A 95 7.78 -0.12 18.13
N ASP A 96 9.07 0.17 17.95
CA ASP A 96 9.99 0.45 19.04
C ASP A 96 10.86 1.70 18.81
N ILE A 97 10.42 2.63 17.95
CA ILE A 97 11.23 3.71 17.36
C ILE A 97 12.15 4.48 18.32
N LYS A 98 11.82 4.52 19.60
CA LYS A 98 12.64 5.11 20.67
C LYS A 98 13.99 4.41 20.85
N SER A 99 14.08 3.09 20.69
CA SER A 99 15.31 2.31 20.82
C SER A 99 16.33 2.63 19.72
N HIS A 100 15.85 3.16 18.59
CA HIS A 100 16.62 3.41 17.38
C HIS A 100 17.13 4.85 17.25
N ILE A 101 16.86 5.71 18.24
CA ILE A 101 17.30 7.11 18.24
C ILE A 101 18.82 7.19 18.49
N LYS A 102 19.55 7.71 17.50
CA LYS A 102 20.97 8.03 17.58
C LYS A 102 21.16 9.53 17.43
N LYS A 103 21.88 10.16 18.37
CA LYS A 103 22.11 11.63 18.36
C LYS A 103 20.81 12.45 18.22
N GLY A 104 19.72 11.97 18.82
CA GLY A 104 18.41 12.63 18.81
C GLY A 104 17.53 12.38 17.57
N LYS A 105 17.97 11.57 16.60
CA LYS A 105 17.19 11.23 15.40
C LYS A 105 17.25 9.75 15.05
N VAL A 106 16.30 9.31 14.23
CA VAL A 106 16.33 8.01 13.54
C VAL A 106 16.71 8.27 12.08
N ASP A 107 17.75 7.59 11.61
CA ASP A 107 18.36 7.89 10.32
C ASP A 107 17.43 7.59 9.14
N LEU A 108 16.78 6.42 9.15
CA LEU A 108 15.91 5.94 8.09
C LEU A 108 14.80 5.01 8.64
N VAL A 109 13.56 5.26 8.22
CA VAL A 109 12.38 4.41 8.45
C VAL A 109 11.70 4.15 7.10
N LEU A 110 11.34 2.90 6.83
CA LEU A 110 10.45 2.53 5.72
C LEU A 110 9.07 2.16 6.28
N ALA A 111 8.01 2.67 5.66
CA ALA A 111 6.65 2.37 6.10
C ALA A 111 5.64 2.38 4.95
N ILE A 112 4.58 1.60 5.08
CA ILE A 112 3.40 1.61 4.19
C ILE A 112 2.28 2.45 4.81
N ILE A 113 1.58 3.21 3.98
CA ILE A 113 0.35 3.90 4.39
C ILE A 113 -0.80 2.88 4.45
N LYS A 114 -1.31 2.59 5.65
CA LYS A 114 -2.49 1.72 5.85
C LYS A 114 -3.81 2.46 5.75
N SER A 115 -3.81 3.73 6.13
CA SER A 115 -4.96 4.61 6.00
C SER A 115 -4.49 6.04 5.82
N CYS A 116 -5.30 6.83 5.12
CA CYS A 116 -5.10 8.25 4.97
C CYS A 116 -6.48 8.94 4.95
N THR A 117 -6.66 9.98 5.75
CA THR A 117 -7.92 10.71 5.86
C THR A 117 -7.63 12.21 5.89
N PRO A 118 -8.16 12.99 4.92
CA PRO A 118 -7.97 14.43 4.93
C PRO A 118 -8.56 15.05 6.20
N ASN A 119 -7.87 16.02 6.77
CA ASN A 119 -8.40 16.85 7.84
C ASN A 119 -9.02 18.14 7.28
N ALA A 120 -9.79 18.85 8.09
CA ALA A 120 -10.47 20.08 7.67
C ALA A 120 -9.51 21.27 7.36
N LEU A 121 -8.23 21.14 7.70
CA LEU A 121 -7.19 22.17 7.51
C LEU A 121 -6.27 21.87 6.31
N GLY A 122 -6.56 20.81 5.55
CA GLY A 122 -5.81 20.40 4.37
C GLY A 122 -4.65 19.44 4.62
N ASP A 123 -4.35 19.09 5.87
CA ASP A 123 -3.39 18.02 6.17
C ASP A 123 -4.05 16.64 6.02
N LEU A 124 -3.24 15.60 6.10
CA LEU A 124 -3.69 14.21 5.99
C LEU A 124 -3.31 13.44 7.25
N THR A 125 -4.31 12.97 8.00
CA THR A 125 -4.09 11.99 9.07
C THR A 125 -3.78 10.65 8.42
N VAL A 126 -2.69 10.00 8.81
CA VAL A 126 -2.24 8.73 8.24
C VAL A 126 -1.96 7.70 9.32
N THR A 127 -2.16 6.42 9.00
CA THR A 127 -1.58 5.31 9.76
C THR A 127 -0.49 4.68 8.93
N LEU A 128 0.74 4.71 9.45
CA LEU A 128 1.91 4.09 8.85
C LEU A 128 2.14 2.72 9.48
N LYS A 129 2.62 1.76 8.69
CA LYS A 129 2.94 0.41 9.16
C LYS A 129 4.27 -0.06 8.59
N ASP A 130 5.06 -0.72 9.43
CA ASP A 130 6.23 -1.48 9.04
C ASP A 130 6.16 -2.89 9.61
N LEU A 131 7.22 -3.68 9.42
CA LEU A 131 7.30 -5.05 9.93
C LEU A 131 7.20 -5.14 11.46
N SER A 132 7.49 -4.06 12.17
CA SER A 132 7.53 -4.01 13.63
C SER A 132 6.21 -3.55 14.27
N GLY A 133 5.42 -2.75 13.56
CA GLY A 133 4.20 -2.18 14.12
C GLY A 133 3.54 -1.11 13.26
N SER A 134 2.60 -0.40 13.88
CA SER A 134 1.89 0.71 13.24
C SER A 134 1.95 1.98 14.08
N LEU A 135 2.00 3.12 13.42
CA LEU A 135 2.06 4.44 14.04
C LEU A 135 1.11 5.39 13.31
N SER A 136 0.28 6.10 14.08
CA SER A 136 -0.54 7.19 13.53
C SER A 136 0.26 8.48 13.46
N GLY A 137 0.00 9.31 12.46
CA GLY A 137 0.64 10.60 12.27
C GLY A 137 -0.13 11.51 11.33
N THR A 138 0.46 12.66 11.03
CA THR A 138 -0.13 13.65 10.13
C THR A 138 0.89 14.07 9.09
N ILE A 139 0.50 14.11 7.82
CA ILE A 139 1.27 14.70 6.73
C ILE A 139 0.74 16.11 6.48
N HIS A 140 1.58 17.10 6.73
CA HIS A 140 1.24 18.52 6.61
C HIS A 140 0.87 18.90 5.16
N HIS A 141 -0.13 19.76 4.97
CA HIS A 141 -0.66 20.16 3.66
C HIS A 141 0.39 20.67 2.67
N LYS A 142 1.49 21.26 3.16
CA LYS A 142 2.60 21.74 2.30
C LYS A 142 3.26 20.60 1.54
N ILE A 143 3.41 19.43 2.16
CA ILE A 143 3.96 18.25 1.46
C ILE A 143 2.99 17.78 0.36
N ILE A 144 1.70 17.86 0.63
CA ILE A 144 0.63 17.40 -0.26
C ILE A 144 0.49 18.34 -1.46
N ASN A 145 0.37 19.65 -1.19
CA ASN A 145 0.03 20.68 -2.17
C ASN A 145 1.28 21.28 -2.85
N GLU A 146 2.22 21.81 -2.06
CA GLU A 146 3.42 22.47 -2.59
C GLU A 146 4.46 21.45 -3.04
N GLY A 147 4.60 20.34 -2.30
CA GLY A 147 5.49 19.24 -2.65
C GLY A 147 5.00 18.40 -3.85
N GLY A 148 3.74 18.58 -4.28
CA GLY A 148 3.16 17.87 -5.42
C GLY A 148 2.89 16.38 -5.18
N TYR A 149 3.05 15.88 -3.95
CA TYR A 149 2.90 14.47 -3.61
C TYR A 149 1.45 14.04 -3.37
N GLY A 150 0.48 14.96 -3.40
CA GLY A 150 -0.90 14.65 -3.01
C GLY A 150 -1.54 13.49 -3.77
N LYS A 151 -1.18 13.28 -5.05
CA LYS A 151 -1.65 12.15 -5.86
C LYS A 151 -0.96 10.82 -5.52
N ASP A 152 0.27 10.89 -5.02
CA ASP A 152 1.12 9.72 -4.74
C ASP A 152 0.95 9.22 -3.30
N ILE A 153 0.43 10.08 -2.41
CA ILE A 153 0.12 9.73 -1.01
C ILE A 153 -1.26 9.07 -0.94
N ASN A 154 -1.27 7.75 -1.07
CA ASN A 154 -2.47 6.92 -1.00
C ASN A 154 -2.23 5.63 -0.19
N VAL A 155 -3.31 4.93 0.14
CA VAL A 155 -3.22 3.65 0.87
C VAL A 155 -2.47 2.61 0.04
N GLY A 156 -1.45 1.99 0.64
CA GLY A 156 -0.56 1.03 -0.01
C GLY A 156 0.73 1.66 -0.56
N ALA A 157 0.84 2.99 -0.58
CA ALA A 157 2.09 3.66 -0.93
C ALA A 157 3.16 3.40 0.13
N ALA A 158 4.41 3.25 -0.32
CA ALA A 158 5.58 3.13 0.52
C ALA A 158 6.27 4.49 0.72
N LEU A 159 6.62 4.78 1.96
CA LEU A 159 7.32 5.98 2.39
C LEU A 159 8.73 5.63 2.85
N ILE A 160 9.69 6.45 2.42
CA ILE A 160 11.08 6.44 2.87
C ILE A 160 11.30 7.72 3.67
N LEU A 161 11.32 7.61 5.00
CA LEU A 161 11.45 8.75 5.91
C LEU A 161 12.88 8.81 6.43
N ARG A 162 13.58 9.92 6.17
CA ARG A 162 14.96 10.15 6.61
C ARG A 162 15.04 11.23 7.68
N ASN A 163 16.05 11.13 8.56
CA ASN A 163 16.33 12.11 9.61
C ASN A 163 15.12 12.39 10.52
N VAL A 164 14.43 11.34 10.95
CA VAL A 164 13.19 11.41 11.73
C VAL A 164 13.51 11.84 13.16
N SER A 165 12.93 12.94 13.61
CA SER A 165 13.01 13.38 15.01
C SER A 165 11.87 12.76 15.80
N VAL A 166 12.18 12.21 16.99
CA VAL A 166 11.18 11.64 17.90
C VAL A 166 11.05 12.55 19.12
N PHE A 167 9.86 13.09 19.34
CA PHE A 167 9.56 13.90 20.52
C PHE A 167 8.70 13.08 21.49
N SER A 168 9.22 12.82 22.69
CA SER A 168 8.41 12.29 23.78
C SER A 168 8.02 13.46 24.68
N PRO A 169 6.72 13.75 24.89
CA PRO A 169 6.32 14.71 25.89
C PRO A 169 6.86 14.24 27.25
N LYS A 170 7.55 15.15 27.97
CA LYS A 170 7.97 14.86 29.34
C LYS A 170 6.70 14.68 30.17
N SER A 171 6.61 13.59 30.94
CA SER A 171 5.57 13.47 31.96
C SER A 171 5.70 14.68 32.88
N GLY A 172 4.65 15.50 32.93
CA GLY A 172 4.60 16.66 33.83
C GLY A 172 4.86 16.19 35.25
N HIS A 173 5.78 16.89 35.92
CA HIS A 173 6.11 16.67 37.32
C HIS A 173 5.18 17.50 38.21
#